data_AF-A0A928PSE2-F1
#
_entry.id   AF-A0A928PSE2-F1
#
_cell.length_a   1.000
_cell.length_b   1.000
_cell.length_c   1.000
_cell.angle_alpha   90.00
_cell.angle_beta   90.00
_cell.angle_gamma   90.00
#
_symmetry.space_group_name_H-M   'P 1'
#
loop_
_entity.id
_entity.type
_entity.pdbx_description
1 polymer ?
#
loop_
_entity_poly.entity_id
_entity_poly.type
_entity_poly.pdbx_seq_one_letter_code
_entity_poly.pdbx_strand_id
1 'polypeptide(L)'
;MPELRQSRELLTSVDNWLASVLYGGVIEEVMMRLFLMSLLALIIRKLFARRSEKTPAAVITAANIIAALLFAAGHLPATVSMFGALTPMLLVRCFLLNGAFGVLFGELYRRYGIQYAMLSHALLHIVSKTIWLLFV
;
A
#
# COMPACT_ATOMS: atom_id res chain seq x y z
N MET A 1 27.97 -10.75 -9.56
CA MET A 1 27.02 -11.86 -9.34
C MET A 1 25.77 -11.60 -10.15
N PRO A 2 25.17 -12.61 -10.81
CA PRO A 2 24.04 -12.44 -11.75
C PRO A 2 22.81 -11.73 -11.14
N GLU A 3 22.53 -11.97 -9.86
CA GLU A 3 21.39 -11.38 -9.13
C GLU A 3 21.47 -9.85 -9.01
N LEU A 4 22.66 -9.29 -8.73
CA LEU A 4 22.87 -7.83 -8.66
C LEU A 4 22.72 -7.16 -10.03
N ARG A 5 23.05 -7.89 -11.10
CA ARG A 5 22.89 -7.41 -12.47
C ARG A 5 21.40 -7.37 -12.85
N GLN A 6 20.66 -8.43 -12.52
CA GLN A 6 19.22 -8.49 -12.73
C GLN A 6 18.46 -7.42 -11.93
N SER A 7 18.84 -7.18 -10.67
CA SER A 7 18.22 -6.13 -9.86
C SER A 7 18.50 -4.74 -10.43
N ARG A 8 19.73 -4.47 -10.88
CA ARG A 8 20.06 -3.20 -11.55
C ARG A 8 19.32 -3.02 -12.85
N GLU A 9 19.20 -4.06 -13.68
CA GLU A 9 18.43 -4.02 -14.92
C GLU A 9 16.96 -3.66 -14.64
N LEU A 10 16.33 -4.30 -13.65
CA LEU A 10 14.96 -3.98 -13.22
C LEU A 10 14.82 -2.54 -12.70
N LEU A 11 15.80 -2.04 -11.94
CA LEU A 11 15.79 -0.66 -11.42
C LEU A 11 16.08 0.39 -12.47
N THR A 12 16.71 0.03 -13.59
CA THR A 12 16.93 0.96 -14.72
C THR A 12 15.83 0.88 -15.79
N SER A 13 14.98 -0.14 -15.75
CA SER A 13 13.93 -0.38 -16.73
C SER A 13 12.78 0.62 -16.60
N VAL A 14 12.57 1.42 -17.65
CA VAL A 14 11.47 2.41 -17.72
C VAL A 14 10.11 1.76 -17.49
N ASP A 15 9.88 0.57 -18.03
CA ASP A 15 8.61 -0.15 -17.87
C ASP A 15 8.35 -0.51 -16.40
N ASN A 16 9.40 -0.87 -15.66
CA ASN A 16 9.28 -1.16 -14.23
C ASN A 16 8.94 0.10 -13.40
N TRP A 17 9.50 1.24 -13.77
CA TRP A 17 9.15 2.53 -13.16
C TRP A 17 7.71 2.91 -13.46
N LEU A 18 7.29 2.84 -14.71
CA LEU A 18 5.92 3.14 -15.14
C LEU A 18 4.91 2.21 -14.47
N ALA A 19 5.19 0.91 -14.42
CA ALA A 19 4.34 -0.05 -13.73
C ALA A 19 4.22 0.28 -12.23
N SER A 20 5.31 0.60 -11.55
CA SER A 20 5.25 0.93 -10.12
C SER A 20 4.48 2.22 -9.85
N VAL A 21 4.63 3.24 -10.70
CA VAL A 21 3.93 4.53 -10.53
C VAL A 21 2.45 4.43 -10.92
N LEU A 22 2.13 3.78 -12.03
CA LEU A 22 0.75 3.68 -12.53
C LEU A 22 -0.02 2.56 -11.82
N TYR A 23 0.54 1.35 -11.78
CA TYR A 23 -0.13 0.25 -11.09
C TYR A 23 -0.11 0.45 -9.58
N GLY A 24 1.08 0.61 -8.99
CA GLY A 24 1.21 0.84 -7.55
C GLY A 24 0.56 2.15 -7.10
N GLY A 25 0.93 3.27 -7.74
CA GLY A 25 0.40 4.57 -7.35
C GLY A 25 -1.08 4.80 -7.67
N VAL A 26 -1.67 4.18 -8.70
CA VAL A 26 -3.07 4.44 -9.09
C VAL A 26 -3.97 3.23 -8.82
N ILE A 27 -3.64 2.06 -9.40
CA ILE A 27 -4.53 0.90 -9.35
C ILE A 27 -4.68 0.37 -7.92
N GLU A 28 -3.58 0.24 -7.18
CA GLU A 28 -3.65 -0.21 -5.79
C GLU A 28 -4.47 0.75 -4.94
N GLU A 29 -4.32 2.07 -5.13
CA GLU A 29 -5.10 3.04 -4.38
C GLU A 29 -6.60 3.01 -4.73
N VAL A 30 -6.97 2.77 -5.99
CA VAL A 30 -8.37 2.55 -6.37
C VAL A 30 -8.93 1.31 -5.67
N MET A 31 -8.22 0.18 -5.75
CA MET A 31 -8.67 -1.08 -5.15
C MET A 31 -8.78 -0.98 -3.63
N MET A 32 -7.79 -0.36 -2.99
CA MET A 32 -7.69 -0.34 -1.55
C MET A 32 -8.56 0.75 -0.93
N ARG A 33 -8.66 1.93 -1.55
CA ARG A 33 -9.38 3.08 -0.95
C ARG A 33 -10.80 3.20 -1.45
N LEU A 34 -11.00 3.24 -2.77
CA LEU A 34 -12.35 3.37 -3.32
C LEU A 34 -13.18 2.11 -3.10
N PHE A 35 -12.58 0.92 -3.29
CA PHE A 35 -13.30 -0.34 -3.11
C PHE A 35 -13.20 -0.87 -1.66
N LEU A 36 -12.03 -1.35 -1.22
CA LEU A 36 -11.93 -2.12 0.03
C LEU A 36 -12.24 -1.29 1.28
N MET A 37 -11.58 -0.15 1.47
CA MET A 37 -11.78 0.71 2.64
C MET A 37 -13.23 1.21 2.72
N SER A 38 -13.82 1.61 1.60
CA SER A 38 -15.24 2.01 1.53
C SER A 38 -16.17 0.85 1.90
N LEU A 39 -15.94 -0.35 1.35
CA LEU A 39 -16.72 -1.54 1.66
C LEU A 39 -16.63 -1.90 3.14
N LEU A 40 -15.43 -1.88 3.72
CA LEU A 40 -15.21 -2.12 5.15
C LEU A 40 -15.91 -1.06 6.00
N ALA A 41 -15.82 0.21 5.64
CA ALA A 41 -16.51 1.28 6.35
C ALA A 41 -18.04 1.10 6.32
N LEU A 42 -18.60 0.68 5.17
CA LEU A 42 -20.02 0.35 5.03
C LEU A 42 -20.43 -0.83 5.92
N ILE A 43 -19.65 -1.91 5.93
CA ILE A 43 -19.91 -3.10 6.75
C ILE A 43 -19.85 -2.73 8.24
N ILE A 44 -18.77 -2.10 8.69
CA ILE A 44 -18.57 -1.73 10.09
C ILE A 44 -19.66 -0.76 10.55
N ARG A 45 -20.01 0.25 9.72
CA ARG A 45 -21.14 1.15 10.03
C ARG A 45 -22.44 0.37 10.16
N LYS A 46 -22.71 -0.56 9.23
CA LYS A 46 -23.91 -1.39 9.26
C LYS A 46 -23.92 -2.36 10.44
N LEU A 47 -22.80 -2.71 11.05
CA LEU A 47 -22.80 -3.58 12.22
C LEU A 47 -22.91 -2.79 13.53
N PHE A 48 -22.21 -1.66 13.64
CA PHE A 48 -21.97 -1.01 14.93
C PHE A 48 -22.48 0.44 15.04
N ALA A 49 -22.82 1.09 13.92
CA ALA A 49 -23.17 2.53 13.89
C ALA A 49 -24.41 2.84 13.02
N ARG A 50 -25.38 1.92 12.96
CA ARG A 50 -26.61 2.08 12.14
C ARG A 50 -27.43 3.32 12.50
N ARG A 51 -27.48 3.67 13.79
CA ARG A 51 -28.29 4.78 14.31
C ARG A 51 -27.59 6.14 14.23
N SER A 52 -26.33 6.18 13.82
CA SER A 52 -25.58 7.43 13.69
C SER A 52 -25.98 8.16 12.42
N GLU A 53 -26.33 9.45 12.54
CA GLU A 53 -26.68 10.31 11.39
C GLU A 53 -25.54 10.39 10.37
N LYS A 54 -24.30 10.46 10.85
CA LYS A 54 -23.07 10.46 10.04
C LYS A 54 -22.21 9.24 10.38
N THR A 55 -21.40 8.79 9.43
CA THR A 55 -20.41 7.73 9.68
C THR A 55 -19.38 8.21 10.71
N PRO A 56 -19.24 7.56 11.88
CA PRO A 56 -18.28 7.99 12.89
C PRO A 56 -16.83 7.91 12.38
N ALA A 57 -15.97 8.83 12.82
CA ALA A 57 -14.55 8.82 12.43
C ALA A 57 -13.86 7.50 12.81
N ALA A 58 -14.20 6.92 13.97
CA ALA A 58 -13.67 5.63 14.41
C ALA A 58 -13.97 4.48 13.42
N VAL A 59 -15.13 4.50 12.75
CA VAL A 59 -15.48 3.49 11.74
C VAL A 59 -14.56 3.62 10.52
N ILE A 60 -14.28 4.85 10.09
CA ILE A 60 -13.40 5.12 8.96
C ILE A 60 -11.96 4.75 9.31
N THR A 61 -11.49 5.11 10.51
CA THR A 61 -10.15 4.74 11.00
C THR A 61 -9.99 3.22 11.11
N ALA A 62 -10.98 2.50 11.65
CA ALA A 62 -10.95 1.05 11.72
C ALA A 62 -10.92 0.41 10.32
N ALA A 63 -11.75 0.90 9.39
CA ALA A 63 -11.74 0.44 8.01
C ALA A 63 -10.38 0.68 7.32
N ASN A 64 -9.74 1.83 7.57
CA ASN A 64 -8.40 2.14 7.06
C ASN A 64 -7.35 1.17 7.61
N ILE A 65 -7.33 0.93 8.93
CA ILE A 65 -6.37 0.02 9.57
C ILE A 65 -6.53 -1.40 9.00
N ILE A 66 -7.76 -1.90 8.89
CA ILE A 66 -8.02 -3.24 8.33
C ILE A 66 -7.60 -3.30 6.86
N ALA A 67 -7.94 -2.29 6.05
CA ALA A 67 -7.51 -2.21 4.65
C ALA A 67 -5.98 -2.21 4.53
N ALA A 68 -5.28 -1.46 5.37
CA ALA A 68 -3.82 -1.40 5.36
C ALA A 68 -3.17 -2.73 5.76
N LEU A 69 -3.74 -3.46 6.72
CA LEU A 69 -3.27 -4.81 7.08
C LEU A 69 -3.49 -5.80 5.94
N LEU A 70 -4.62 -5.74 5.25
CA LEU A 70 -4.91 -6.57 4.08
C LEU A 70 -4.00 -6.21 2.90
N PHE A 71 -3.71 -4.92 2.70
CA PHE A 71 -2.75 -4.45 1.71
C PHE A 71 -1.35 -5.03 1.95
N ALA A 72 -0.88 -4.98 3.20
CA ALA A 72 0.39 -5.60 3.58
C ALA A 72 0.39 -7.12 3.39
N ALA A 73 -0.71 -7.80 3.74
CA ALA A 73 -0.85 -9.23 3.49
C ALA A 73 -0.79 -9.57 2.00
N GLY A 74 -1.38 -8.72 1.14
CA GLY A 74 -1.31 -8.84 -0.32
C GLY A 74 0.11 -8.75 -0.89
N HIS A 75 1.05 -8.17 -0.13
CA HIS A 75 2.47 -8.06 -0.50
C HIS A 75 3.34 -9.24 -0.02
N LEU A 76 2.77 -10.20 0.70
CA LEU A 76 3.52 -11.39 1.14
C LEU A 76 4.03 -12.25 -0.03
N PRO A 77 3.26 -12.52 -1.11
CA PRO A 77 3.78 -13.28 -2.26
C PRO A 77 4.98 -12.61 -2.93
N ALA A 78 4.95 -11.28 -3.09
CA ALA A 78 6.07 -10.51 -3.64
C ALA A 78 7.29 -10.52 -2.68
N THR A 79 7.05 -10.50 -1.37
CA THR A 79 8.12 -10.66 -0.38
C THR A 79 8.78 -12.03 -0.50
N VAL A 80 7.99 -13.10 -0.64
CA VAL A 80 8.52 -14.45 -0.83
C VAL A 80 9.26 -14.58 -2.15
N SER A 81 8.75 -14.02 -3.25
CA SER A 81 9.45 -14.08 -4.54
C SER A 81 10.79 -13.34 -4.51
N MET A 82 10.89 -12.27 -3.72
CA MET A 82 12.10 -11.46 -3.61
C MET A 82 13.16 -12.10 -2.68
N PHE A 83 12.74 -12.73 -1.58
CA PHE A 83 13.66 -13.23 -0.54
C PHE A 83 13.74 -14.75 -0.45
N GLY A 84 12.97 -15.49 -1.26
CA GLY A 84 12.96 -16.96 -1.33
C GLY A 84 12.27 -17.68 -0.16
N ALA A 85 12.03 -17.00 0.95
CA ALA A 85 11.34 -17.56 2.12
C ALA A 85 10.57 -16.49 2.90
N LEU A 86 9.58 -16.91 3.68
CA LEU A 86 8.89 -16.06 4.64
C LEU A 86 9.42 -16.32 6.05
N THR A 87 10.26 -15.41 6.56
CA THR A 87 10.74 -15.44 7.96
C THR A 87 9.91 -14.47 8.82
N PRO A 88 9.87 -14.65 10.15
CA PRO A 88 9.20 -13.70 11.05
C PRO A 88 9.70 -12.25 10.87
N MET A 89 11.00 -12.07 10.64
CA MET A 89 11.59 -10.76 10.37
C MET A 89 11.06 -10.14 9.07
N LEU A 90 10.97 -10.93 7.99
CA LEU A 90 10.42 -10.47 6.72
C LEU A 90 8.92 -10.18 6.79
N LEU A 91 8.18 -10.95 7.59
CA LEU A 91 6.77 -10.70 7.86
C LEU A 91 6.57 -9.36 8.58
N VAL A 92 7.33 -9.12 9.67
CA VAL A 92 7.31 -7.83 10.38
C VAL A 92 7.69 -6.69 9.45
N ARG A 93 8.76 -6.84 8.65
CA ARG A 93 9.18 -5.85 7.65
C ARG A 93 8.07 -5.55 6.65
N CYS A 94 7.41 -6.57 6.10
CA CYS A 94 6.34 -6.42 5.13
C CYS A 94 5.15 -5.64 5.71
N PHE A 95 4.69 -6.02 6.91
CA PHE A 95 3.59 -5.33 7.58
C PHE A 95 3.95 -3.93 8.05
N LEU A 96 5.17 -3.72 8.51
CA LEU A 96 5.63 -2.41 8.93
C LEU A 96 5.68 -1.44 7.74
N LEU A 97 6.34 -1.84 6.64
CA LEU A 97 6.49 -0.96 5.49
C LEU A 97 5.15 -0.77 4.75
N ASN A 98 4.52 -1.84 4.29
CA ASN A 98 3.30 -1.73 3.50
C ASN A 98 2.09 -1.29 4.35
N GLY A 99 2.00 -1.77 5.60
CA GLY A 99 0.90 -1.42 6.49
C GLY A 99 0.99 0.02 7.00
N ALA A 100 2.17 0.52 7.41
CA ALA A 100 2.29 1.90 7.88
C ALA A 100 2.01 2.91 6.77
N PHE A 101 2.57 2.71 5.57
CA PHE A 101 2.25 3.54 4.42
C PHE A 101 0.80 3.36 3.98
N GLY A 102 0.24 2.15 4.08
CA GLY A 102 -1.18 1.89 3.86
C GLY A 102 -2.09 2.75 4.75
N VAL A 103 -1.81 2.79 6.05
CA VAL A 103 -2.54 3.65 7.00
C VAL A 103 -2.39 5.12 6.65
N LEU A 104 -1.17 5.56 6.33
CA LEU A 104 -0.88 6.94 5.93
C LEU A 104 -1.69 7.36 4.69
N PHE A 105 -1.65 6.56 3.61
CA PHE A 105 -2.36 6.88 2.37
C PHE A 105 -3.88 6.87 2.56
N GLY A 106 -4.42 5.96 3.38
CA GLY A 106 -5.85 5.98 3.69
C GLY A 106 -6.27 7.19 4.51
N GLU A 107 -5.38 7.73 5.36
CA GLU A 107 -5.64 8.97 6.07
C GLU A 107 -5.58 10.19 5.14
N LEU A 108 -4.64 10.21 4.18
CA LEU A 108 -4.60 11.21 3.12
C LEU A 108 -5.85 11.17 2.24
N TYR A 109 -6.29 9.97 1.85
CA TYR A 109 -7.55 9.76 1.13
C TYR A 109 -8.74 10.35 1.89
N ARG A 110 -8.83 10.07 3.19
CA ARG A 110 -9.92 10.57 4.05
C ARG A 110 -9.95 12.09 4.16
N ARG A 111 -8.78 12.75 4.22
CA ARG A 111 -8.68 14.20 4.45
C ARG A 111 -8.69 15.03 3.16
N TYR A 112 -8.07 14.52 2.11
CA TYR A 112 -7.74 15.31 0.91
C TYR A 112 -8.23 14.67 -0.40
N GLY A 113 -8.72 13.43 -0.36
CA GLY A 113 -9.24 12.72 -1.53
C GLY A 113 -8.23 11.79 -2.20
N ILE A 114 -8.70 11.07 -3.22
CA ILE A 114 -7.97 9.95 -3.82
C ILE A 114 -6.67 10.39 -4.52
N GLN A 115 -6.64 11.60 -5.11
CA GLN A 115 -5.44 12.06 -5.82
C GLN A 115 -4.23 12.17 -4.89
N TYR A 116 -4.43 12.57 -3.63
CA TYR A 116 -3.34 12.71 -2.66
C TYR A 116 -2.79 11.36 -2.22
N ALA A 117 -3.64 10.35 -2.06
CA ALA A 117 -3.19 8.99 -1.81
C ALA A 117 -2.36 8.47 -3.00
N MET A 118 -2.87 8.67 -4.22
CA MET A 118 -2.19 8.23 -5.44
C MET A 118 -0.82 8.88 -5.64
N LEU A 119 -0.76 10.22 -5.52
CA LEU A 119 0.50 10.96 -5.67
C LEU A 119 1.52 10.59 -4.59
N SER A 120 1.07 10.41 -3.34
CA SER A 120 1.96 10.03 -2.23
C SER A 120 2.51 8.62 -2.41
N HIS A 121 1.69 7.68 -2.87
CA HIS A 121 2.11 6.32 -3.12
C HIS A 121 3.04 6.22 -4.33
N ALA A 122 2.70 6.88 -5.44
CA ALA A 122 3.59 7.00 -6.60
C ALA A 122 4.95 7.60 -6.22
N LEU A 123 4.95 8.66 -5.41
CA LEU A 123 6.17 9.30 -4.94
C LEU A 123 7.01 8.36 -4.05
N LEU A 124 6.37 7.55 -3.20
CA LEU A 124 7.06 6.54 -2.40
C LEU A 124 7.79 5.53 -3.29
N HIS A 125 7.16 5.05 -4.37
CA HIS A 125 7.83 4.17 -5.34
C HIS A 125 9.03 4.85 -5.99
N ILE A 126 8.90 6.12 -6.37
CA ILE A 126 9.99 6.88 -6.98
C ILE A 126 11.16 7.00 -6.00
N VAL A 127 10.90 7.51 -4.80
CA VAL A 127 11.93 7.74 -3.77
C VAL A 127 12.61 6.43 -3.39
N SER A 128 11.84 5.36 -3.12
CA SER A 128 12.41 4.08 -2.70
C SER A 128 13.27 3.44 -3.79
N LYS A 129 12.86 3.49 -5.06
CA LYS A 129 13.68 3.00 -6.18
C LYS A 129 14.93 3.84 -6.40
N THR A 130 14.84 5.17 -6.29
CA THR A 130 16.01 6.05 -6.39
C THR A 130 17.03 5.73 -5.30
N ILE A 131 16.58 5.55 -4.05
CA ILE A 131 17.45 5.13 -2.95
C ILE A 131 18.12 3.79 -3.30
N TRP A 132 17.33 2.79 -3.72
CA TRP A 132 17.89 1.48 -4.07
C TRP A 132 18.92 1.56 -5.20
N LEU A 133 18.68 2.39 -6.22
CA LEU A 133 19.59 2.59 -7.35
C LEU A 133 20.91 3.26 -6.95
N LEU A 134 20.89 4.17 -5.98
CA LEU A 134 22.08 4.92 -5.55
C LEU A 134 22.96 4.12 -4.59
N PHE A 135 22.36 3.26 -3.76
CA PHE A 135 23.05 2.60 -2.65
C PHE A 135 23.27 1.09 -2.86
N VAL A 136 22.75 0.49 -3.94
CA VAL A 136 22.92 -0.93 -4.32
C VAL A 136 23.38 -1.05 -5.77
#